data_AF-A0A8K0GIR4-F1
#
_entry.id   AF-A0A8K0GIR4-F1
#
_cell.length_a   1.000
_cell.length_b   1.000
_cell.length_c   1.000
_cell.angle_alpha   90.00
_cell.angle_beta   90.00
_cell.angle_gamma   90.00
#
_symmetry.space_group_name_H-M   'P 1'
#
loop_
_entity.id
_entity.type
_entity.pdbx_description
1 polymer ?
#
loop_
_entity_poly.entity_id
_entity_poly.type
_entity_poly.pdbx_seq_one_letter_code
_entity_poly.pdbx_strand_id
1 'polypeptide(L)'
;MFRSSCIRTYNFLKVPFVTFSSKSSDVPRNVVEEFVTANSQPQNGVIYDKKPFKVKLEAGKNYFWCLCGKSKSQPLCDGTHKDVFLKIKLRPVRFQVEETKEYWLCQCKQTNRRPFCDGTHKSKLVQEGTSTIRQ
;
A
#
# COMPACT_ATOMS: atom_id res chain seq x y z
N MET A 1 -35.69 22.44 52.32
CA MET A 1 -35.81 21.68 51.06
C MET A 1 -34.41 21.37 50.53
N PHE A 2 -34.16 20.08 50.34
CA PHE A 2 -33.16 19.38 49.53
C PHE A 2 -31.89 20.07 48.99
N ARG A 3 -30.77 19.45 49.43
CA ARG A 3 -29.65 18.92 48.64
C ARG A 3 -28.59 19.88 48.10
N SER A 4 -27.46 19.84 48.82
CA SER A 4 -26.10 19.59 48.31
C SER A 4 -26.01 19.24 46.82
N SER A 5 -25.13 19.93 46.11
CA SER A 5 -24.48 19.39 44.92
C SER A 5 -23.02 19.82 44.93
N CYS A 6 -22.17 18.91 45.44
CA CYS A 6 -20.72 18.97 45.27
C CYS A 6 -20.41 19.04 43.77
N ILE A 7 -19.75 20.11 43.34
CA ILE A 7 -19.09 20.13 42.03
C ILE A 7 -17.79 19.35 42.21
N ARG A 8 -17.84 18.08 41.85
CA ARG A 8 -16.72 17.13 41.91
C ARG A 8 -15.66 17.60 40.92
N THR A 9 -14.60 18.21 41.42
CA THR A 9 -13.37 18.44 40.67
C THR A 9 -12.82 17.09 40.23
N TYR A 10 -13.03 16.70 38.99
CA TYR A 10 -12.40 15.51 38.43
C TYR A 10 -10.94 15.83 38.17
N ASN A 11 -10.11 15.42 39.13
CA ASN A 11 -8.68 15.33 39.02
C ASN A 11 -8.37 14.37 37.86
N PHE A 12 -8.05 14.92 36.69
CA PHE A 12 -7.61 14.16 35.52
C PHE A 12 -6.21 13.62 35.84
N LEU A 13 -6.17 12.44 36.47
CA LEU A 13 -4.93 11.71 36.70
C LEU A 13 -4.23 11.54 35.36
N LYS A 14 -2.98 12.03 35.31
CA LYS A 14 -2.02 11.84 34.23
C LYS A 14 -1.87 10.35 33.98
N VAL A 15 -2.65 9.80 33.04
CA VAL A 15 -2.35 8.51 32.47
C VAL A 15 -1.00 8.65 31.75
N PRO A 16 0.02 7.85 32.11
CA PRO A 16 1.28 7.90 31.40
C PRO A 16 0.97 7.59 29.94
N PHE A 17 1.40 8.48 29.05
CA PHE A 17 1.41 8.26 27.62
C PHE A 17 2.20 6.98 27.40
N VAL A 18 1.49 5.86 27.29
CA VAL A 18 2.08 4.58 26.94
C VAL A 18 2.58 4.80 25.52
N THR A 19 3.88 5.10 25.39
CA THR A 19 4.58 5.03 24.12
C THR A 19 4.52 3.56 23.74
N PHE A 20 3.44 3.18 23.04
CA PHE A 20 3.35 1.89 22.39
C PHE A 20 4.44 1.89 21.34
N SER A 21 5.61 1.40 21.77
CA SER A 21 6.74 1.03 20.93
C SER A 21 6.29 -0.13 20.06
N SER A 22 5.43 0.21 19.09
CA SER A 22 5.09 -0.67 18.00
C SER A 22 6.29 -0.62 17.07
N LYS A 23 7.03 -1.72 16.99
CA LYS A 23 7.81 -2.02 15.78
C LYS A 23 6.88 -1.82 14.57
N SER A 24 6.98 -0.67 13.90
CA SER A 24 6.06 -0.27 12.84
C SER A 24 6.79 0.54 11.76
N SER A 25 7.93 0.07 11.31
CA SER A 25 8.70 0.71 10.22
C SER A 25 9.70 -0.36 9.81
N ASP A 26 9.84 -0.81 8.57
CA ASP A 26 10.26 0.02 7.45
C ASP A 26 9.75 -0.61 6.16
N VAL A 27 8.51 -0.32 5.77
CA VAL A 27 8.16 -0.49 4.35
C VAL A 27 8.99 0.53 3.59
N PRO A 28 9.89 0.11 2.68
CA PRO A 28 10.77 1.01 1.98
C PRO A 28 9.95 2.05 1.23
N ARG A 29 10.43 3.29 1.20
CA ARG A 29 9.81 4.36 0.42
C ARG A 29 10.35 4.36 -1.00
N ASN A 30 9.53 4.80 -1.94
CA ASN A 30 9.98 5.08 -3.29
C ASN A 30 10.78 6.38 -3.31
N VAL A 31 12.04 6.34 -3.75
CA VAL A 31 12.93 7.51 -3.83
C VAL A 31 12.37 8.60 -4.75
N VAL A 32 11.66 8.21 -5.80
CA VAL A 32 11.10 9.13 -6.80
C VAL A 32 9.62 9.44 -6.53
N GLU A 33 9.12 9.22 -5.31
CA GLU A 33 7.70 9.40 -4.97
C GLU A 33 7.21 10.82 -5.27
N GLU A 34 7.98 11.83 -4.90
CA GLU A 34 7.64 13.25 -4.99
C GLU A 34 7.59 13.77 -6.44
N PHE A 35 8.32 13.13 -7.35
CA PHE A 35 8.40 13.55 -8.76
C PHE A 35 7.41 12.80 -9.67
N VAL A 36 6.68 11.82 -9.12
CA VAL A 36 5.82 10.92 -9.92
C VAL A 36 4.37 11.06 -9.51
N THR A 37 3.60 11.80 -10.32
CA THR A 37 2.13 11.99 -10.15
C THR A 37 1.33 10.69 -10.16
N ALA A 38 1.88 9.60 -10.69
CA ALA A 38 1.21 8.30 -10.75
C ALA A 38 0.97 7.66 -9.36
N ASN A 39 1.66 8.11 -8.32
CA ASN A 39 1.39 7.65 -6.94
C ASN A 39 0.03 8.12 -6.44
N SER A 40 -0.38 9.33 -6.81
CA SER A 40 -1.58 10.01 -6.31
C SER A 40 -2.88 9.61 -7.03
N GLN A 41 -2.91 8.49 -7.76
CA GLN A 41 -4.13 8.06 -8.44
C GLN A 41 -5.22 7.62 -7.44
N PRO A 42 -6.47 8.14 -7.56
CA PRO A 42 -7.52 7.97 -6.56
C PRO A 42 -8.11 6.56 -6.52
N GLN A 43 -7.95 5.80 -7.61
CA GLN A 43 -8.53 4.47 -7.75
C GLN A 43 -7.45 3.39 -7.64
N ASN A 44 -7.83 2.27 -7.02
CA ASN A 44 -7.03 1.05 -7.00
C ASN A 44 -7.44 0.12 -8.15
N GLY A 45 -6.50 -0.70 -8.62
CA GLY A 45 -6.78 -1.70 -9.65
C GLY A 45 -7.45 -2.96 -9.10
N VAL A 46 -7.63 -3.93 -10.00
CA VAL A 46 -8.18 -5.24 -9.66
C VAL A 46 -7.14 -6.05 -8.86
N ILE A 47 -7.60 -6.86 -7.91
CA ILE A 47 -6.75 -7.77 -7.15
C ILE A 47 -6.20 -8.83 -8.11
N TYR A 48 -4.87 -8.84 -8.30
CA TYR A 48 -4.21 -9.89 -9.08
C TYR A 48 -4.02 -11.14 -8.25
N ASP A 49 -3.27 -11.00 -7.15
CA ASP A 49 -2.98 -12.04 -6.16
C ASP A 49 -3.09 -11.44 -4.75
N LYS A 50 -3.43 -12.28 -3.78
CA LYS A 50 -3.54 -11.95 -2.34
C LYS A 50 -2.21 -12.07 -1.63
N LYS A 51 -1.21 -12.71 -2.24
CA LYS A 51 0.15 -12.82 -1.70
C LYS A 51 1.04 -11.72 -2.28
N PRO A 52 2.05 -11.22 -1.55
CA PRO A 52 3.05 -10.32 -2.10
C PRO A 52 4.09 -11.08 -2.92
N PHE A 53 4.74 -10.40 -3.87
CA PHE A 53 5.79 -10.99 -4.70
C PHE A 53 7.17 -10.49 -4.30
N LYS A 54 8.12 -11.40 -4.13
CA LYS A 54 9.51 -11.09 -3.80
C LYS A 54 10.31 -10.85 -5.08
N VAL A 55 10.93 -9.68 -5.22
CA VAL A 55 11.78 -9.33 -6.37
C VAL A 55 13.11 -8.80 -5.88
N LYS A 56 14.20 -9.25 -6.51
CA LYS A 56 15.50 -8.59 -6.36
C LYS A 56 15.54 -7.34 -7.25
N LEU A 57 15.64 -6.18 -6.63
CA LEU A 57 15.72 -4.89 -7.32
C LEU A 57 17.12 -4.32 -7.15
N GLU A 58 17.57 -3.56 -8.14
CA GLU A 58 18.86 -2.89 -8.11
C GLU A 58 18.72 -1.40 -7.86
N ALA A 59 19.67 -0.85 -7.10
CA ALA A 59 19.75 0.57 -6.78
C ALA A 59 19.76 1.44 -8.04
N GLY A 60 18.98 2.52 -8.04
CA GLY A 60 18.94 3.51 -9.12
C GLY A 60 18.30 3.04 -10.45
N LYS A 61 17.92 1.76 -10.57
CA LYS A 61 17.18 1.27 -11.74
C LYS A 61 15.72 1.72 -11.71
N ASN A 62 15.20 2.01 -12.90
CA ASN A 62 13.81 2.42 -13.10
C ASN A 62 12.90 1.21 -13.26
N TYR A 63 11.98 1.05 -12.33
CA TYR A 63 10.96 0.02 -12.40
C TYR A 63 9.58 0.64 -12.52
N PHE A 64 8.67 -0.10 -13.17
CA PHE A 64 7.28 0.30 -13.36
C PHE A 64 6.37 -0.75 -12.74
N TRP A 65 5.79 -0.43 -11.59
CA TRP A 65 4.86 -1.30 -10.91
C TRP A 65 3.46 -1.18 -11.52
N CYS A 66 2.81 -2.32 -11.74
CA CYS A 66 1.46 -2.35 -12.28
C CYS A 66 0.44 -1.95 -11.21
N LEU A 67 -0.30 -0.86 -11.43
CA LEU A 67 -1.42 -0.47 -10.56
C LEU A 67 -2.75 -1.10 -11.01
N CYS A 68 -2.97 -1.34 -12.31
CA CYS A 68 -4.27 -1.76 -12.83
C CYS A 68 -4.67 -3.22 -12.52
N GLY A 69 -3.70 -4.09 -12.20
CA GLY A 69 -3.94 -5.50 -11.91
C GLY A 69 -4.13 -6.40 -13.15
N LYS A 70 -4.04 -5.85 -14.37
CA LYS A 70 -4.24 -6.58 -15.63
C LYS A 70 -2.96 -6.95 -16.39
N SER A 71 -1.80 -6.53 -15.90
CA SER A 71 -0.50 -6.93 -16.49
C SER A 71 -0.34 -8.44 -16.47
N LYS A 72 0.28 -9.00 -17.51
CA LYS A 72 0.69 -10.41 -17.58
C LYS A 72 2.05 -10.65 -16.90
N SER A 73 2.88 -9.60 -16.75
CA SER A 73 4.21 -9.65 -16.13
C SER A 73 4.22 -9.15 -14.67
N GLN A 74 3.15 -9.44 -13.92
CA GLN A 74 3.03 -9.01 -12.53
C GLN A 74 4.24 -9.43 -11.70
N PRO A 75 4.75 -8.57 -10.81
CA PRO A 75 4.15 -7.33 -10.31
C PRO A 75 4.43 -6.08 -11.17
N LEU A 76 5.21 -6.22 -12.24
CA LEU A 76 5.60 -5.11 -13.11
C LEU A 76 4.56 -4.85 -14.20
N CYS A 77 4.66 -3.67 -14.82
CA CYS A 77 3.80 -3.28 -15.93
C CYS A 77 4.39 -3.71 -17.27
N ASP A 78 3.55 -4.35 -18.09
CA ASP A 78 3.82 -4.78 -19.47
C ASP A 78 3.26 -3.82 -20.55
N GLY A 79 2.56 -2.76 -20.15
CA GLY A 79 1.88 -1.85 -21.08
C GLY A 79 0.40 -2.17 -21.33
N THR A 80 -0.15 -3.27 -20.79
CA THR A 80 -1.57 -3.66 -20.95
C THR A 80 -2.54 -2.56 -20.50
N HIS A 81 -2.14 -1.68 -19.58
CA HIS A 81 -2.94 -0.52 -19.18
C HIS A 81 -3.24 0.49 -20.31
N LYS A 82 -2.49 0.45 -21.42
CA LYS A 82 -2.72 1.30 -22.60
C LYS A 82 -3.66 0.67 -23.62
N ASP A 83 -4.05 -0.59 -23.39
CA ASP A 83 -4.94 -1.29 -24.31
C ASP A 83 -6.30 -0.58 -24.38
N VAL A 84 -6.65 -0.13 -25.58
CA VAL A 84 -7.87 0.61 -25.87
C VAL A 84 -9.11 -0.26 -25.64
N PHE A 85 -8.99 -1.57 -25.84
CA PHE A 85 -10.09 -2.51 -25.64
C PHE A 85 -10.46 -2.68 -24.16
N LEU A 86 -9.48 -2.59 -23.26
CA LEU A 86 -9.68 -2.76 -21.82
C LEU A 86 -10.13 -1.48 -21.10
N LYS A 87 -10.03 -0.31 -21.75
CA LYS A 87 -10.47 1.00 -21.24
C LYS A 87 -9.96 1.32 -19.82
N ILE A 88 -8.69 1.02 -19.54
CA ILE A 88 -8.07 1.22 -18.23
C ILE A 88 -7.60 2.68 -18.08
N LYS A 89 -8.06 3.38 -17.03
CA LYS A 89 -7.64 4.77 -16.73
C LYS A 89 -6.39 4.86 -15.82
N LEU A 90 -6.01 3.74 -15.21
CA LEU A 90 -4.91 3.65 -14.26
C LEU A 90 -3.55 3.62 -14.98
N ARG A 91 -2.57 4.32 -14.41
CA ARG A 91 -1.19 4.35 -14.93
C ARG A 91 -0.25 3.61 -13.99
N PRO A 92 0.82 3.00 -14.51
CA PRO A 92 1.81 2.34 -13.67
C PRO A 92 2.57 3.35 -12.83
N VAL A 93 2.99 2.91 -11.66
CA VAL A 93 3.82 3.71 -10.74
C VAL A 93 5.28 3.47 -11.09
N ARG A 94 5.98 4.55 -11.45
CA ARG A 94 7.44 4.54 -11.57
C ARG A 94 8.06 4.60 -10.19
N PHE A 95 9.03 3.74 -9.94
CA PHE A 95 9.77 3.73 -8.68
C PHE A 95 11.22 3.33 -8.87
N GLN A 96 12.03 3.73 -7.89
CA GLN A 96 13.43 3.35 -7.75
C GLN A 96 13.69 2.94 -6.30
N VAL A 97 14.74 2.15 -6.11
CA VAL A 97 15.23 1.73 -4.79
C VAL A 97 16.62 2.30 -4.55
N GLU A 98 16.96 2.57 -3.29
CA GLU A 98 18.28 3.08 -2.89
C GLU A 98 19.33 1.97 -2.84
N GLU A 99 18.92 0.76 -2.46
CA GLU A 99 19.82 -0.37 -2.23
C GLU A 99 19.43 -1.56 -3.10
N THR A 100 20.45 -2.30 -3.56
CA THR A 100 20.24 -3.54 -4.29
C THR A 100 19.92 -4.67 -3.32
N LYS A 101 18.64 -4.98 -3.14
CA LYS A 101 18.17 -6.06 -2.25
C LYS A 101 16.85 -6.66 -2.72
N GLU A 102 16.36 -7.62 -1.96
CA GLU A 102 15.06 -8.23 -2.19
C GLU A 102 13.95 -7.38 -1.55
N TYR A 103 12.94 -7.05 -2.35
CA TYR A 103 11.79 -6.25 -1.96
C TYR A 103 10.50 -7.01 -2.15
N TRP A 104 9.51 -6.72 -1.31
CA TRP A 104 8.17 -7.26 -1.42
C TRP A 104 7.27 -6.25 -2.12
N LEU A 105 6.87 -6.59 -3.35
CA LEU A 105 5.96 -5.76 -4.15
C LEU A 105 4.51 -6.20 -3.96
N CYS A 106 3.61 -5.22 -4.00
CA CYS A 106 2.18 -5.47 -3.84
C CYS A 106 1.56 -6.10 -5.10
N GLN A 107 0.80 -7.18 -4.94
CA GLN A 107 0.01 -7.78 -6.01
C GLN A 107 -1.51 -7.56 -5.86
N CYS A 108 -2.01 -7.28 -4.65
CA CYS A 108 -3.44 -7.03 -4.44
C CYS A 108 -3.90 -5.66 -4.94
N LYS A 109 -2.97 -4.73 -5.21
CA LYS A 109 -3.19 -3.37 -5.70
C LYS A 109 -3.97 -2.45 -4.74
N GLN A 110 -4.18 -2.90 -3.50
CA GLN A 110 -4.84 -2.14 -2.43
C GLN A 110 -3.85 -1.55 -1.41
N THR A 111 -2.53 -1.59 -1.68
CA THR A 111 -1.51 -1.02 -0.77
C THR A 111 -1.67 0.50 -0.67
N ASN A 112 -1.50 1.03 0.53
CA ASN A 112 -1.40 2.47 0.77
C ASN A 112 0.02 2.99 0.52
N ARG A 113 1.02 2.09 0.52
CA ARG A 113 2.43 2.41 0.24
C ARG A 113 2.87 1.84 -1.09
N ARG A 114 2.29 2.37 -2.18
CA ARG A 114 2.65 1.96 -3.54
C ARG A 114 4.15 2.23 -3.77
N PRO A 115 4.91 1.31 -4.38
CA PRO A 115 4.54 -0.01 -4.94
C PRO A 115 4.70 -1.20 -3.97
N PHE A 116 5.16 -0.95 -2.76
CA PHE A 116 5.56 -1.98 -1.81
C PHE A 116 4.36 -2.58 -1.07
N CYS A 117 4.57 -3.77 -0.51
CA CYS A 117 3.58 -4.42 0.33
C CYS A 117 3.60 -3.82 1.74
N ASP A 118 2.46 -3.31 2.18
CA ASP A 118 2.22 -2.76 3.52
C ASP A 118 1.41 -3.69 4.43
N GLY A 119 1.09 -4.90 3.96
CA GLY A 119 0.24 -5.84 4.67
C GLY A 119 -1.26 -5.67 4.43
N THR A 120 -1.71 -4.66 3.67
CA THR A 120 -3.14 -4.46 3.37
C THR A 120 -3.78 -5.67 2.69
N HIS A 121 -2.99 -6.52 2.04
CA HIS A 121 -3.45 -7.77 1.46
C HIS A 121 -4.09 -8.73 2.48
N LYS A 122 -3.78 -8.62 3.78
CA LYS A 122 -4.39 -9.45 4.84
C LYS A 122 -5.76 -8.96 5.31
N SER A 123 -6.18 -7.77 4.87
CA SER A 123 -7.50 -7.24 5.22
C SER A 123 -8.62 -8.12 4.65
N LYS A 124 -9.75 -8.19 5.36
CA LYS A 124 -10.93 -8.98 4.94
C LYS A 124 -11.39 -8.61 3.53
N LEU A 125 -11.41 -7.32 3.20
CA LEU A 125 -11.78 -6.81 1.87
C LEU A 125 -10.96 -7.43 0.73
N VAL A 126 -9.66 -7.64 0.95
CA VAL A 126 -8.79 -8.27 -0.05
C VAL A 126 -8.91 -9.79 -0.03
N GLN A 127 -9.07 -10.39 1.15
CA GLN A 127 -9.17 -11.84 1.29
C GLN A 127 -10.49 -12.40 0.73
N GLU A 128 -11.58 -11.65 0.86
CA GLU A 128 -12.89 -11.98 0.30
C GLU A 128 -13.01 -11.54 -1.18
N GLY A 129 -12.15 -10.62 -1.63
CA GLY A 129 -12.12 -10.15 -3.00
C GLY A 129 -11.72 -11.21 -4.03
N THR A 130 -12.25 -11.08 -5.25
CA THR A 130 -11.94 -11.95 -6.39
C THR A 130 -10.52 -11.67 -6.89
N SER A 131 -9.64 -12.68 -6.84
CA SER A 131 -8.30 -12.61 -7.44
C SER A 131 -8.34 -12.99 -8.92
N THR A 132 -7.45 -12.38 -9.71
CA THR A 132 -7.32 -12.72 -11.14
C THR A 132 -6.66 -14.09 -11.32
N ILE A 133 -5.74 -14.46 -10.44
CA ILE A 133 -5.23 -15.83 -10.39
C ILE A 133 -6.23 -16.71 -9.65
N ARG A 134 -6.47 -17.92 -10.16
CA ARG A 134 -7.12 -19.00 -9.39
C ARG A 134 -6.04 -19.55 -8.46
N GLN A 135 -6.17 -19.24 -7.16
CA GLN A 135 -5.31 -19.79 -6.11
C GLN A 135 -5.68 -21.23 -5.82
#